data_AF-A0A7Y2AH41-F1
#
_entry.id   AF-A0A7Y2AH41-F1
#
_cell.length_a   1.000
_cell.length_b   1.000
_cell.length_c   1.000
_cell.angle_alpha   90.00
_cell.angle_beta   90.00
_cell.angle_gamma   90.00
#
_symmetry.space_group_name_H-M   'P 1'
#
loop_
_entity.id
_entity.type
_entity.pdbx_description
1 polymer ?
#
loop_
_entity_poly.entity_id
_entity_poly.type
_entity_poly.pdbx_seq_one_letter_code
_entity_poly.pdbx_strand_id
1 'polypeptide(L)'
;MRSMQTLRVFSNPHQAEILRTRLDAEGILAVINGGEVATMLSHIGTAVAKVRLEVAPEDFQRAVAVLEEDDLQRAELTPWQCSRCDERNEASFELCWNCGKSRGDCDGEPVQSESTGKPTETSVVLDETLIPRPFSTNPYAPVLISADGQTDQRVHDEPDEELVSAVSRVFAGAIFSPIVLPPVLAVYNLYLLLFRVPRRAYHYRRLRLRLFASWILIPISFFFAGALFIM
;
A
#
# COMPACT_ATOMS: atom_id res chain seq x y z
N MET A 1 30.38 26.91 -6.04
CA MET A 1 29.08 26.23 -5.83
C MET A 1 28.46 26.03 -7.20
N ARG A 2 28.28 24.78 -7.65
CA ARG A 2 27.46 24.53 -8.83
C ARG A 2 26.04 24.93 -8.46
N SER A 3 25.49 25.93 -9.15
CA SER A 3 24.07 26.26 -9.01
C SER A 3 23.27 25.04 -9.43
N MET A 4 22.15 24.75 -8.79
CA MET A 4 21.26 23.64 -9.13
C MET A 4 19.93 24.26 -9.57
N GLN A 5 19.38 23.80 -10.69
CA GLN A 5 18.15 24.31 -11.23
C GLN A 5 17.05 23.24 -11.15
N THR A 6 15.90 23.62 -10.60
CA THR A 6 14.74 22.71 -10.51
C THR A 6 14.13 22.49 -11.88
N LEU A 7 14.11 21.23 -12.30
CA LEU A 7 13.51 20.76 -13.55
C LEU A 7 12.01 20.55 -13.40
N ARG A 8 11.59 19.79 -12.37
CA ARG A 8 10.18 19.46 -12.12
C ARG A 8 9.95 19.18 -10.63
N VAL A 9 8.72 19.36 -10.18
CA VAL A 9 8.28 19.11 -8.80
C VAL A 9 7.24 18.00 -8.80
N PHE A 10 7.39 17.04 -7.89
CA PHE A 10 6.54 15.86 -7.74
C PHE A 10 5.95 15.77 -6.34
N SER A 11 4.76 15.17 -6.25
CA SER A 11 4.14 14.77 -4.98
C SER A 11 4.55 13.35 -4.56
N ASN A 12 4.98 12.52 -5.52
CA ASN A 12 5.39 11.15 -5.27
C ASN A 12 6.91 11.00 -5.52
N PRO A 13 7.71 10.56 -4.52
CA PRO A 13 9.15 10.36 -4.69
C PRO A 13 9.50 9.34 -5.77
N HIS A 14 8.66 8.33 -6.00
CA HIS A 14 8.92 7.32 -7.03
C HIS A 14 8.92 7.89 -8.45
N GLN A 15 8.06 8.87 -8.73
CA GLN A 15 8.04 9.53 -10.05
C GLN A 15 9.33 10.30 -10.30
N ALA A 16 9.88 10.95 -9.26
CA ALA A 16 11.15 11.64 -9.36
C ALA A 16 12.31 10.67 -9.63
N GLU A 17 12.31 9.49 -8.99
CA GLU A 17 13.33 8.47 -9.18
C GLU A 17 13.32 7.86 -10.59
N ILE A 18 12.13 7.61 -11.15
CA ILE A 18 11.97 7.12 -12.52
C ILE A 18 12.60 8.12 -13.50
N LEU A 19 12.27 9.42 -13.35
CA LEU A 19 12.81 10.46 -14.23
C LEU A 19 14.31 10.67 -14.02
N ARG A 20 14.81 10.57 -12.77
CA ARG A 20 16.24 10.58 -12.51
C ARG A 20 16.95 9.45 -13.25
N THR A 21 16.45 8.22 -13.12
CA THR A 21 17.05 7.05 -13.80
C THR A 21 17.07 7.23 -15.32
N ARG A 22 16.01 7.81 -15.87
CA ARG A 22 15.93 8.12 -17.31
C ARG A 22 16.95 9.17 -17.74
N LEU A 23 17.14 10.24 -16.96
CA LEU A 23 18.15 11.27 -17.21
C LEU A 23 19.58 10.73 -17.04
N ASP A 24 19.80 9.88 -16.05
CA ASP A 24 21.08 9.22 -15.80
C ASP A 24 21.47 8.33 -17.00
N ALA A 25 20.49 7.69 -17.68
CA ALA A 25 20.73 6.92 -18.91
C ALA A 25 21.21 7.77 -20.09
N GLU A 26 20.86 9.06 -20.12
CA GLU A 26 21.36 10.07 -21.09
C GLU A 26 22.64 10.77 -20.59
N GLY A 27 23.23 10.30 -19.49
CA GLY A 27 24.42 10.89 -18.88
C GLY A 27 24.18 12.26 -18.24
N ILE A 28 22.93 12.60 -17.90
CA ILE A 28 22.57 13.85 -17.22
C ILE A 28 22.45 13.58 -15.72
N LEU A 29 23.35 14.18 -14.94
CA LEU A 29 23.32 14.03 -13.48
C LEU A 29 22.14 14.81 -12.89
N ALA A 30 21.15 14.08 -12.35
CA ALA A 30 20.01 14.66 -11.65
C ALA A 30 20.03 14.33 -10.14
N VAL A 31 19.65 15.31 -9.33
CA VAL A 31 19.59 15.20 -7.86
C VAL A 31 18.15 15.38 -7.40
N ILE A 32 17.73 14.52 -6.47
CA ILE A 32 16.40 14.58 -5.87
C ILE A 32 16.49 15.25 -4.51
N ASN A 33 15.74 16.33 -4.34
CA ASN A 33 15.64 17.09 -3.11
C ASN A 33 14.25 16.92 -2.48
N GLY A 34 14.20 16.55 -1.19
CA GLY A 34 12.95 16.34 -0.45
C GLY A 34 12.32 14.95 -0.58
N GLY A 35 12.99 14.01 -1.28
CA GLY A 35 12.51 12.62 -1.43
C GLY A 35 12.41 11.88 -0.08
N GLU A 36 13.42 11.99 0.78
CA GLU A 36 13.43 11.33 2.09
C GLU A 36 12.30 11.82 3.00
N VAL A 37 12.07 13.14 3.04
CA VAL A 37 10.98 13.74 3.82
C VAL A 37 9.62 13.25 3.30
N ALA A 38 9.46 13.15 1.98
CA ALA A 38 8.24 12.61 1.38
C ALA A 38 8.02 11.14 1.73
N THR A 39 9.07 10.33 1.74
CA THR A 39 9.00 8.92 2.15
C THR A 39 8.62 8.80 3.63
N MET A 40 9.26 9.58 4.51
CA MET A 40 9.02 9.54 5.95
C MET A 40 7.58 9.95 6.30
N LEU A 41 7.01 10.93 5.59
CA LEU A 41 5.67 11.45 5.81
C LEU A 41 4.60 10.80 4.90
N SER A 42 4.93 9.73 4.19
CA SER A 42 4.03 9.07 3.22
C SER A 42 2.67 8.66 3.82
N HIS A 43 2.66 8.25 5.10
CA HIS A 43 1.45 7.87 5.84
C HIS A 43 0.49 9.04 6.12
N ILE A 44 0.96 10.29 6.08
CA ILE A 44 0.14 11.50 6.25
C ILE A 44 -0.48 11.93 4.91
N GLY A 45 0.09 11.46 3.80
CA GLY A 45 -0.36 11.72 2.44
C GLY A 45 0.72 12.35 1.57
N THR A 46 0.64 12.07 0.27
CA THR A 46 1.61 12.49 -0.75
C THR A 46 1.61 13.99 -1.03
N ALA A 47 0.61 14.73 -0.56
CA ALA A 47 0.52 16.18 -0.74
C ALA A 47 1.39 16.99 0.23
N VAL A 48 1.86 16.37 1.33
CA VAL A 48 2.54 17.09 2.43
C VAL A 48 3.97 17.47 2.09
N ALA A 49 4.65 16.68 1.25
CA ALA A 49 6.03 16.89 0.88
C ALA A 49 6.16 17.10 -0.63
N LYS A 50 6.93 18.12 -1.03
CA LYS A 50 7.27 18.38 -2.44
C LYS A 50 8.66 17.83 -2.71
N VAL A 51 8.75 16.93 -3.67
CA VAL A 51 10.00 16.35 -4.16
C VAL A 51 10.44 17.14 -5.39
N ARG A 52 11.64 17.69 -5.39
CA ARG A 52 12.20 18.45 -6.51
C ARG A 52 13.26 17.62 -7.21
N LEU A 53 13.16 17.51 -8.52
CA LEU A 53 14.22 16.98 -9.38
C LEU A 53 15.02 18.17 -9.90
N GLU A 54 16.30 18.19 -9.61
CA GLU A 54 17.19 19.32 -9.89
C GLU A 54 18.38 18.84 -10.73
N VAL A 55 18.81 19.65 -11.67
CA VAL A 55 19.91 19.36 -12.60
C VAL A 55 20.90 20.53 -12.63
N ALA A 56 22.08 20.30 -13.16
CA ALA A 56 23.04 21.37 -13.40
C ALA A 56 22.49 22.34 -14.48
N PRO A 57 22.71 23.67 -14.35
CA PRO A 57 22.22 24.66 -15.31
C PRO A 57 22.68 24.39 -16.75
N GLU A 58 23.90 23.89 -16.91
CA GLU A 58 24.47 23.48 -18.20
C GLU A 58 23.67 22.36 -18.88
N ASP A 59 23.03 21.48 -18.10
CA ASP A 59 22.28 20.34 -18.61
C ASP A 59 20.76 20.60 -18.63
N PHE A 60 20.29 21.75 -18.13
CA PHE A 60 18.86 22.03 -17.94
C PHE A 60 18.06 21.89 -19.24
N GLN A 61 18.50 22.55 -20.32
CA GLN A 61 17.80 22.45 -21.60
C GLN A 61 17.85 21.04 -22.20
N ARG A 62 18.98 20.33 -22.03
CA ARG A 62 19.12 18.95 -22.50
C ARG A 62 18.15 18.03 -21.77
N ALA A 63 18.03 18.19 -20.44
CA ALA A 63 17.10 17.43 -19.61
C ALA A 63 15.64 17.69 -19.98
N VAL A 64 15.27 18.94 -20.28
CA VAL A 64 13.91 19.28 -20.75
C VAL A 64 13.62 18.58 -22.08
N ALA A 65 14.54 18.66 -23.04
CA ALA A 65 14.36 18.07 -24.36
C ALA A 65 14.15 16.55 -24.30
N VAL A 66 14.94 15.83 -23.49
CA VAL A 66 14.79 14.37 -23.28
C VAL A 66 13.40 14.03 -22.73
N LEU A 67 12.92 14.78 -21.74
CA LEU A 67 11.60 14.53 -21.15
C LEU A 67 10.45 14.86 -22.10
N GLU A 68 10.59 15.90 -22.92
CA GLU A 68 9.60 16.25 -23.94
C GLU A 68 9.53 15.20 -25.04
N GLU A 69 10.67 14.66 -25.48
CA GLU A 69 10.73 13.55 -26.44
C GLU A 69 10.04 12.29 -25.90
N ASP A 70 10.32 11.90 -24.65
CA ASP A 70 9.66 10.77 -24.00
C ASP A 70 8.14 10.98 -23.84
N ASP A 71 7.70 12.22 -23.56
CA ASP A 71 6.28 12.57 -23.46
C ASP A 71 5.58 12.47 -24.83
N LEU A 72 6.25 12.88 -25.91
CA LEU A 72 5.74 12.74 -27.28
C LEU A 72 5.64 11.27 -27.70
N GLN A 73 6.70 10.48 -27.48
CA GLN A 73 6.70 9.04 -27.81
C GLN A 73 5.57 8.30 -27.08
N ARG A 74 5.32 8.65 -25.81
CA ARG A 74 4.19 8.06 -25.05
C ARG A 74 2.83 8.49 -25.58
N ALA A 75 2.69 9.70 -26.10
CA ALA A 75 1.43 10.18 -26.68
C ALA A 75 1.09 9.48 -28.01
N GLU A 76 2.09 9.03 -28.75
CA GLU A 76 1.91 8.28 -30.01
C GLU A 76 1.47 6.82 -29.78
N LEU A 77 1.76 6.26 -28.60
CA LEU A 77 1.34 4.90 -28.26
C LEU A 77 -0.18 4.83 -28.09
N THR A 78 -0.82 3.99 -28.90
CA THR A 78 -2.27 3.75 -28.83
C THR A 78 -2.59 2.36 -28.28
N PRO A 79 -3.71 2.19 -27.56
CA PRO A 79 -4.22 0.87 -27.20
C PRO A 79 -4.46 0.04 -28.46
N TRP A 80 -4.26 -1.27 -28.35
CA TRP A 80 -4.34 -2.19 -29.50
C TRP A 80 -5.15 -3.42 -29.15
N GLN A 81 -5.77 -4.04 -30.15
CA GLN A 81 -6.55 -5.26 -29.99
C GLN A 81 -5.77 -6.45 -30.52
N CYS A 82 -5.70 -7.52 -29.73
CA CYS A 82 -4.96 -8.72 -30.11
C CYS A 82 -5.68 -9.48 -31.23
N SER A 83 -5.03 -9.69 -32.37
CA SER A 83 -5.62 -10.47 -33.48
C SER A 83 -5.85 -11.95 -33.18
N ARG A 84 -5.24 -12.51 -32.12
CA ARG A 84 -5.38 -13.93 -31.76
C ARG A 84 -6.55 -14.22 -30.82
N CYS A 85 -6.70 -13.42 -29.77
CA CYS A 85 -7.68 -13.66 -28.70
C CYS A 85 -8.67 -12.51 -28.52
N ASP A 86 -8.61 -11.50 -29.39
CA ASP A 86 -9.48 -10.31 -29.41
C ASP A 86 -9.44 -9.43 -28.15
N GLU A 87 -8.44 -9.63 -27.29
CA GLU A 87 -8.26 -8.87 -26.05
C GLU A 87 -7.74 -7.44 -26.33
N ARG A 88 -8.28 -6.46 -25.61
CA ARG A 88 -7.84 -5.06 -25.70
C ARG A 88 -6.69 -4.79 -24.73
N ASN A 89 -5.50 -4.53 -25.27
CA ASN A 89 -4.30 -4.23 -24.51
C ASN A 89 -4.03 -2.72 -24.46
N GLU A 90 -3.45 -2.25 -23.35
CA GLU A 90 -3.00 -0.87 -23.23
C GLU A 90 -1.78 -0.59 -24.13
N ALA A 91 -1.54 0.70 -24.35
CA ALA A 91 -0.53 1.19 -25.25
C ALA A 91 0.92 0.84 -24.83
N SER A 92 1.14 0.66 -23.52
CA SER A 92 2.41 0.28 -22.90
C SER A 92 2.80 -1.19 -23.06
N PHE A 93 1.87 -2.06 -23.47
CA PHE A 93 2.13 -3.48 -23.65
C PHE A 93 2.57 -3.81 -25.08
N GLU A 94 3.73 -4.45 -25.19
CA GLU A 94 4.24 -5.06 -26.44
C GLU A 94 3.68 -6.46 -26.69
N LEU A 95 3.28 -7.17 -25.62
CA LEU A 95 2.70 -8.51 -25.67
C LEU A 95 1.26 -8.46 -25.15
N CYS A 96 0.39 -9.28 -25.74
CA CYS A 96 -0.98 -9.43 -25.26
C CYS A 96 -0.97 -10.04 -23.86
N TRP A 97 -1.62 -9.39 -22.90
CA TRP A 97 -1.62 -9.83 -21.50
C TRP A 97 -2.31 -11.19 -21.31
N ASN A 98 -3.29 -11.51 -22.17
CA ASN A 98 -4.06 -12.75 -22.10
C ASN A 98 -3.38 -13.95 -22.79
N CYS A 99 -2.82 -13.76 -24.00
CA CYS A 99 -2.28 -14.88 -24.79
C CYS A 99 -0.78 -14.80 -25.09
N GLY A 100 -0.09 -13.73 -24.69
CA GLY A 100 1.35 -13.53 -24.88
C GLY A 100 1.80 -13.20 -26.31
N LYS A 101 0.88 -13.02 -27.27
CA LYS A 101 1.23 -12.67 -28.67
C LYS A 101 1.79 -11.24 -28.77
N SER A 102 2.82 -11.03 -29.59
CA SER A 102 3.38 -9.70 -29.87
C SER A 102 2.43 -8.81 -30.69
N ARG A 103 2.49 -7.49 -30.48
CA ARG A 103 1.70 -6.48 -31.21
C ARG A 103 1.92 -6.50 -32.73
N GLY A 104 3.11 -6.94 -33.20
CA GLY A 104 3.50 -6.91 -34.62
C GLY A 104 3.46 -8.25 -35.36
N ASP A 105 3.15 -9.36 -34.70
CA ASP A 105 3.21 -10.67 -35.35
C ASP A 105 1.99 -10.91 -36.25
N CYS A 106 2.23 -10.96 -37.57
CA CYS A 106 1.32 -11.58 -38.54
C CYS A 106 1.10 -13.03 -38.12
N ASP A 107 -0.07 -13.63 -38.39
CA ASP A 107 -0.37 -15.03 -38.06
C ASP A 107 0.52 -16.03 -38.84
N GLY A 108 1.80 -16.10 -38.49
CA GLY A 108 2.75 -17.11 -38.90
C GLY A 108 2.67 -18.26 -37.92
N GLU A 109 1.85 -19.24 -38.29
CA GLU A 109 1.66 -20.58 -37.74
C GLU A 109 1.52 -20.72 -36.21
N PRO A 110 0.48 -21.45 -35.74
CA PRO A 110 0.33 -21.72 -34.32
C PRO A 110 1.55 -22.52 -33.84
N VAL A 111 2.32 -21.94 -32.92
CA VAL A 111 3.26 -22.71 -32.09
C VAL A 111 2.41 -23.72 -31.33
N GLN A 112 2.40 -24.95 -31.85
CA GLN A 112 1.76 -26.09 -31.21
C GLN A 112 2.57 -26.39 -29.95
N SER A 113 2.00 -26.08 -28.79
CA SER A 113 2.41 -26.72 -27.55
C SER A 113 2.07 -28.20 -27.68
N GLU A 114 3.05 -29.01 -28.08
CA GLU A 114 3.00 -30.47 -27.96
C GLU A 114 2.86 -30.86 -26.48
N SER A 115 1.62 -31.03 -26.03
CA SER A 115 1.29 -31.91 -24.90
C SER A 115 0.59 -33.14 -25.44
N THR A 116 1.40 -34.04 -25.98
CA THR A 116 0.98 -35.42 -26.25
C THR A 116 0.55 -36.07 -24.93
N GLY A 117 -0.72 -36.45 -24.85
CA GLY A 117 -1.21 -37.34 -23.79
C GLY A 117 -2.63 -37.06 -23.35
N LYS A 118 -3.60 -37.47 -24.16
CA LYS A 118 -5.02 -37.59 -23.77
C LYS A 118 -5.17 -38.68 -22.71
N PRO A 119 -5.84 -38.46 -21.57
CA PRO A 119 -6.43 -39.55 -20.81
C PRO A 119 -7.94 -39.58 -21.08
N THR A 120 -8.33 -40.68 -21.72
CA THR A 120 -9.62 -41.34 -21.71
C THR A 120 -10.47 -41.05 -20.47
N GLU A 121 -11.73 -40.66 -20.69
CA GLU A 121 -12.80 -40.69 -19.70
C GLU A 121 -12.86 -42.09 -19.06
N THR A 122 -12.45 -42.16 -17.81
CA THR A 122 -12.80 -43.27 -16.92
C THR A 122 -13.36 -42.61 -15.69
N SER A 123 -14.66 -42.80 -15.48
CA SER A 123 -15.38 -42.36 -14.28
C SER A 123 -14.77 -43.07 -13.07
N VAL A 124 -13.88 -42.38 -12.36
CA VAL A 124 -13.33 -42.86 -11.09
C VAL A 124 -14.29 -42.44 -9.98
N VAL A 125 -14.98 -43.43 -9.43
CA VAL A 125 -15.65 -43.33 -8.13
C VAL A 125 -14.57 -43.02 -7.09
N LEU A 126 -14.65 -41.84 -6.47
CA LEU A 126 -13.73 -41.42 -5.41
C LEU A 126 -14.07 -42.21 -4.14
N ASP A 127 -13.29 -43.25 -3.86
CA ASP A 127 -13.21 -43.87 -2.55
C ASP A 127 -12.27 -43.03 -1.67
N GLU A 128 -12.80 -42.56 -0.54
CA GLU A 128 -12.24 -41.52 0.34
C GLU A 128 -11.16 -42.07 1.29
N THR A 129 -10.41 -43.08 0.87
CA THR A 129 -9.37 -43.68 1.69
C THR A 129 -8.05 -43.78 0.93
N LEU A 130 -7.07 -42.98 1.39
CA LEU A 130 -5.64 -42.99 1.07
C LEU A 130 -5.25 -42.46 -0.32
N ILE A 131 -4.97 -41.16 -0.43
CA ILE A 131 -4.26 -40.57 -1.60
C ILE A 131 -2.75 -40.54 -1.32
N PRO A 132 -1.91 -41.35 -1.98
CA PRO A 132 -0.49 -41.08 -2.08
C PRO A 132 -0.31 -39.96 -3.11
N ARG A 133 0.07 -38.76 -2.65
CA ARG A 133 0.32 -37.61 -3.54
C ARG A 133 1.61 -37.86 -4.34
N PRO A 134 1.65 -37.66 -5.66
CA PRO A 134 2.92 -37.50 -6.35
C PRO A 134 3.59 -36.22 -5.85
N PHE A 135 4.84 -36.33 -5.40
CA PHE A 135 5.68 -35.17 -5.08
C PHE A 135 5.76 -34.26 -6.31
N SER A 136 5.15 -33.08 -6.26
CA SER A 136 5.36 -32.10 -7.32
C SER A 136 6.77 -31.53 -7.19
N THR A 137 7.52 -31.53 -8.29
CA THR A 137 8.90 -31.03 -8.36
C THR A 137 8.96 -29.49 -8.43
N ASN A 138 7.83 -28.79 -8.26
CA ASN A 138 7.76 -27.33 -8.34
C ASN A 138 8.18 -26.71 -6.99
N PRO A 139 9.32 -25.99 -6.90
CA PRO A 139 9.76 -25.33 -5.66
C PRO A 139 8.82 -24.22 -5.19
N TYR A 140 7.98 -23.70 -6.10
CA TYR A 140 6.98 -22.67 -5.85
C TYR A 140 5.55 -23.22 -5.80
N ALA A 141 5.38 -24.54 -5.61
CA ALA A 141 4.05 -25.09 -5.41
C ALA A 141 3.38 -24.42 -4.20
N PRO A 142 2.15 -23.92 -4.33
CA PRO A 142 1.46 -23.32 -3.19
C PRO A 142 1.27 -24.36 -2.11
N VAL A 143 1.47 -23.96 -0.85
CA VAL A 143 1.14 -24.79 0.30
C VAL A 143 -0.39 -24.94 0.32
N LEU A 144 -0.88 -26.11 -0.08
CA LEU A 144 -2.29 -26.43 0.06
C LEU A 144 -2.60 -26.59 1.55
N ILE A 145 -3.24 -25.58 2.13
CA ILE A 145 -3.82 -25.67 3.47
C ILE A 145 -4.90 -26.74 3.39
N SER A 146 -4.73 -27.85 4.10
CA SER A 146 -5.71 -28.93 4.13
C SER A 146 -7.08 -28.40 4.54
N ALA A 147 -8.12 -28.81 3.83
CA ALA A 147 -9.52 -28.52 4.14
C ALA A 147 -10.03 -29.28 5.39
N ASP A 148 -9.14 -30.01 6.07
CA ASP A 148 -9.38 -30.59 7.39
C ASP A 148 -9.55 -29.43 8.37
N GLY A 149 -10.81 -29.00 8.52
CA GLY A 149 -11.26 -27.85 9.30
C GLY A 149 -11.06 -28.00 10.80
N GLN A 150 -9.85 -28.33 11.25
CA GLN A 150 -9.30 -27.77 12.48
C GLN A 150 -8.55 -26.48 12.11
N THR A 151 -9.29 -25.53 11.54
CA THR A 151 -9.04 -24.14 11.88
C THR A 151 -9.08 -24.12 13.40
N ASP A 152 -7.96 -23.78 14.05
CA ASP A 152 -7.92 -23.49 15.48
C ASP A 152 -9.05 -22.50 15.72
N GLN A 153 -10.18 -23.01 16.21
CA GLN A 153 -11.41 -22.28 16.48
C GLN A 153 -11.21 -21.51 17.78
N ARG A 154 -10.06 -20.84 17.92
CA ARG A 154 -10.03 -19.49 18.43
C ARG A 154 -10.85 -18.68 17.43
N VAL A 155 -12.16 -18.76 17.60
CA VAL A 155 -13.12 -17.75 17.17
C VAL A 155 -12.37 -16.43 17.27
N HIS A 156 -12.22 -15.74 16.14
CA HIS A 156 -11.72 -14.38 16.08
C HIS A 156 -12.64 -13.53 16.99
N ASP A 157 -12.36 -13.55 18.31
CA ASP A 157 -12.71 -12.54 19.29
C ASP A 157 -11.81 -11.32 18.99
N GLU A 158 -11.81 -10.92 17.71
CA GLU A 158 -11.11 -9.76 17.26
C GLU A 158 -12.12 -8.61 17.40
N PRO A 159 -11.78 -7.58 18.19
CA PRO A 159 -12.71 -6.48 18.41
C PRO A 159 -13.02 -5.79 17.09
N ASP A 160 -14.30 -5.46 16.88
CA ASP A 160 -14.75 -4.68 15.73
C ASP A 160 -13.84 -3.47 15.51
N GLU A 161 -13.46 -3.19 14.26
CA GLU A 161 -12.56 -2.09 13.92
C GLU A 161 -13.06 -0.73 14.45
N GLU A 162 -14.39 -0.53 14.46
CA GLU A 162 -15.02 0.65 15.04
C GLU A 162 -14.76 0.78 16.56
N LEU A 163 -14.80 -0.33 17.29
CA LEU A 163 -14.48 -0.37 18.73
C LEU A 163 -13.01 -0.03 18.98
N VAL A 164 -12.10 -0.59 18.17
CA VAL A 164 -10.66 -0.32 18.29
C VAL A 164 -10.38 1.16 18.04
N SER A 165 -10.99 1.73 17.00
CA SER A 165 -10.88 3.16 16.67
C SER A 165 -11.45 4.06 17.79
N ALA A 166 -12.59 3.70 18.37
CA ALA A 166 -13.19 4.45 19.47
C ALA A 166 -12.31 4.44 20.72
N VAL A 167 -11.78 3.28 21.13
CA VAL A 167 -10.87 3.18 22.29
C VAL A 167 -9.57 3.94 22.05
N SER A 168 -9.03 3.87 20.82
CA SER A 168 -7.78 4.55 20.48
C SER A 168 -7.94 6.07 20.51
N ARG A 169 -9.09 6.61 20.08
CA ARG A 169 -9.42 8.04 20.20
C ARG A 169 -9.50 8.51 21.65
N VAL A 170 -10.17 7.76 22.52
CA VAL A 170 -10.26 8.08 23.96
C VAL A 170 -8.90 8.00 24.65
N PHE A 171 -8.08 7.02 24.29
CA PHE A 171 -6.74 6.86 24.84
C PHE A 171 -5.79 7.98 24.40
N ALA A 172 -5.76 8.31 23.11
CA ALA A 172 -4.98 9.44 22.60
C ALA A 172 -5.45 10.76 23.24
N GLY A 173 -6.77 10.98 23.31
CA GLY A 173 -7.35 12.13 23.98
C GLY A 173 -6.92 12.25 25.44
N ALA A 174 -6.91 11.15 26.20
CA ALA A 174 -6.47 11.13 27.59
C ALA A 174 -4.99 11.50 27.78
N ILE A 175 -4.12 11.21 26.81
CA ILE A 175 -2.69 11.56 26.84
C ILE A 175 -2.48 13.05 26.51
N PHE A 176 -3.22 13.59 25.53
CA PHE A 176 -3.02 14.96 25.05
C PHE A 176 -3.84 16.01 25.82
N SER A 177 -4.92 15.60 26.48
CA SER A 177 -5.76 16.48 27.32
C SER A 177 -4.99 17.33 28.35
N PRO A 178 -3.99 16.83 29.10
CA PRO A 178 -3.27 17.68 30.05
C PRO A 178 -2.44 18.80 29.41
N ILE A 179 -2.12 18.69 28.12
CA ILE A 179 -1.30 19.67 27.39
C ILE A 179 -2.18 20.68 26.65
N VAL A 180 -3.33 20.24 26.13
CA VAL A 180 -4.22 21.06 25.30
C VAL A 180 -5.54 21.24 26.04
N LEU A 181 -5.83 22.48 26.44
CA LEU A 181 -7.12 22.93 27.02
C LEU A 181 -7.75 21.92 28.01
N PRO A 182 -7.10 21.69 29.17
CA PRO A 182 -7.33 20.52 30.02
C PRO A 182 -8.77 20.29 30.51
N PRO A 183 -9.54 21.29 30.98
CA PRO A 183 -10.86 21.01 31.54
C PRO A 183 -11.88 20.60 30.49
N VAL A 184 -11.88 21.23 29.30
CA VAL A 184 -12.87 20.93 28.25
C VAL A 184 -12.58 19.58 27.60
N LEU A 185 -11.31 19.31 27.29
CA LEU A 185 -10.92 18.04 26.68
C LEU A 185 -11.05 16.88 27.67
N ALA A 186 -10.79 17.08 28.97
CA ALA A 186 -11.01 16.05 29.97
C ALA A 186 -12.50 15.70 30.14
N VAL A 187 -13.39 16.69 30.13
CA VAL A 187 -14.85 16.47 30.14
C VAL A 187 -15.31 15.71 28.89
N TYR A 188 -14.82 16.10 27.71
CA TYR A 188 -15.17 15.43 26.45
C TYR A 188 -14.68 13.97 26.40
N ASN A 189 -13.44 13.71 26.83
CA ASN A 189 -12.90 12.35 26.89
C ASN A 189 -13.63 11.48 27.92
N LEU A 190 -14.04 12.07 29.06
CA LEU A 190 -14.87 11.39 30.05
C LEU A 190 -16.27 11.05 29.48
N TYR A 191 -16.88 11.97 28.74
CA TYR A 191 -18.14 11.74 28.05
C TYR A 191 -18.04 10.59 27.03
N LEU A 192 -17.00 10.58 26.19
CA LEU A 192 -16.77 9.49 25.24
C LEU A 192 -16.59 8.14 25.95
N LEU A 193 -15.85 8.11 27.05
CA LEU A 193 -15.59 6.90 27.81
C LEU A 193 -16.88 6.36 28.46
N LEU A 194 -17.74 7.23 28.99
CA LEU A 194 -18.97 6.84 29.68
C LEU A 194 -20.13 6.50 28.73
N PHE A 195 -20.28 7.25 27.64
CA PHE A 195 -21.47 7.18 26.79
C PHE A 195 -21.24 6.57 25.40
N ARG A 196 -20.01 6.59 24.86
CA ARG A 196 -19.72 6.11 23.50
C ARG A 196 -19.01 4.76 23.44
N VAL A 197 -18.21 4.42 24.45
CA VAL A 197 -17.51 3.12 24.52
C VAL A 197 -18.44 2.07 25.15
N PRO A 198 -18.89 1.05 24.40
CA PRO A 198 -19.76 0.02 24.96
C PRO A 198 -18.99 -0.86 25.95
N ARG A 199 -19.69 -1.36 26.98
CA ARG A 199 -19.10 -2.21 28.03
C ARG A 199 -18.43 -3.48 27.50
N ARG A 200 -18.82 -3.94 26.30
CA ARG A 200 -18.20 -5.05 25.58
C ARG A 200 -16.70 -4.84 25.34
N ALA A 201 -16.25 -3.60 25.15
CA ALA A 201 -14.84 -3.27 24.92
C ALA A 201 -13.91 -3.68 26.08
N TYR A 202 -14.44 -3.83 27.30
CA TYR A 202 -13.67 -4.24 28.49
C TYR A 202 -13.36 -5.75 28.54
N HIS A 203 -14.03 -6.57 27.72
CA HIS A 203 -13.77 -8.01 27.67
C HIS A 203 -12.45 -8.32 26.95
N TYR A 204 -12.04 -7.49 25.99
CA TYR A 204 -10.81 -7.71 25.23
C TYR A 204 -9.58 -7.30 26.03
N ARG A 205 -8.67 -8.26 26.30
CA ARG A 205 -7.44 -8.04 27.07
C ARG A 205 -6.56 -6.90 26.51
N ARG A 206 -6.49 -6.77 25.18
CA ARG A 206 -5.72 -5.70 24.50
C ARG A 206 -6.29 -4.30 24.72
N LEU A 207 -7.63 -4.15 24.70
CA LEU A 207 -8.31 -2.86 24.85
C LEU A 207 -8.46 -2.46 26.32
N ARG A 208 -8.59 -3.44 27.21
CA ARG A 208 -8.77 -3.24 28.65
C ARG A 208 -7.64 -2.44 29.29
N LEU A 209 -6.38 -2.66 28.89
CA LEU A 209 -5.25 -1.89 29.43
C LEU A 209 -5.33 -0.41 29.04
N ARG A 210 -5.69 -0.11 27.79
CA ARG A 210 -5.86 1.27 27.29
C ARG A 210 -7.02 1.97 28.00
N LEU A 211 -8.14 1.27 28.20
CA LEU A 211 -9.30 1.82 28.90
C LEU A 211 -9.01 2.10 30.39
N PHE A 212 -8.28 1.23 31.08
CA PHE A 212 -7.86 1.50 32.46
C PHE A 212 -6.88 2.68 32.54
N ALA A 213 -5.93 2.76 31.62
CA ALA A 213 -5.02 3.89 31.56
C ALA A 213 -5.79 5.21 31.32
N SER A 214 -6.78 5.22 30.41
CA SER A 214 -7.66 6.38 30.20
C SER A 214 -8.43 6.77 31.47
N TRP A 215 -8.99 5.81 32.20
CA TRP A 215 -9.67 6.06 33.48
C TRP A 215 -8.77 6.72 34.55
N ILE A 216 -7.47 6.47 34.50
CA ILE A 216 -6.48 7.05 35.44
C ILE A 216 -5.99 8.42 34.94
N LEU A 217 -5.73 8.57 33.65
CA LEU A 217 -5.16 9.79 33.08
C LEU A 217 -6.14 10.97 33.06
N ILE A 218 -7.43 10.72 32.80
CA ILE A 218 -8.47 11.75 32.79
C ILE A 218 -8.60 12.50 34.12
N PRO A 219 -8.73 11.84 35.30
CA PRO A 219 -8.80 12.54 36.59
C PRO A 219 -7.48 13.23 36.97
N ILE A 220 -6.34 12.66 36.58
CA ILE A 220 -5.03 13.32 36.76
C ILE A 220 -5.01 14.65 35.99
N SER A 221 -5.54 14.69 34.77
CA SER A 221 -5.67 15.93 33.99
C SER A 221 -6.53 16.99 34.70
N PHE A 222 -7.61 16.61 35.37
CA PHE A 222 -8.42 17.54 36.17
C PHE A 222 -7.65 18.09 37.38
N PHE A 223 -6.90 17.23 38.07
CA PHE A 223 -6.11 17.62 39.23
C PHE A 223 -5.00 18.62 38.88
N PHE A 224 -4.24 18.37 37.81
CA PHE A 224 -3.20 19.30 37.34
C PHE A 224 -3.79 20.63 36.84
N ALA A 225 -4.92 20.62 36.15
CA ALA A 225 -5.60 21.84 35.73
C ALA A 225 -6.06 22.69 36.92
N GLY A 226 -6.59 22.06 37.98
CA GLY A 226 -6.97 22.74 39.21
C GLY A 226 -5.77 23.33 39.97
N ALA A 227 -4.67 22.59 40.06
CA ALA A 227 -3.45 23.06 40.69
C ALA A 227 -2.83 24.28 39.98
N LEU A 228 -2.86 24.30 38.64
CA LEU A 228 -2.32 25.40 37.83
C LEU A 228 -3.19 26.66 37.86
N PHE A 229 -4.47 26.54 38.24
CA PHE A 229 -5.38 27.68 38.43
C PHE A 229 -5.29 28.30 39.85
N ILE A 230 -4.74 27.55 40.82
CA ILE A 230 -4.60 27.98 42.22
C ILE A 230 -3.23 28.62 42.50
N MET A 231 -2.20 28.32 41.69
CA MET A 231 -0.91 29.02 41.69
C MET A 231 -0.96 30.29 40.84
#